data_AF-A0A418WCW6-F1
#
_entry.id   AF-A0A418WCW6-F1
#
_cell.length_a   1.000
_cell.length_b   1.000
_cell.length_c   1.000
_cell.angle_alpha   90.00
_cell.angle_beta   90.00
_cell.angle_gamma   90.00
#
_symmetry.space_group_name_H-M   'P 1'
#
loop_
_entity.id
_entity.type
_entity.pdbx_description
1 polymer ?
#
loop_
_entity_poly.entity_id
_entity_poly.type
_entity_poly.pdbx_seq_one_letter_code
_entity_poly.pdbx_strand_id
1 'polypeptide(L)'
;MSKIHAERNQDQDRSRLFVAAILRYFLRICRIEQEAFHGDIEMAIIAQTVMLANIEPPTAGAVARQCGVTTMEIAQATGLPRETVRRKLLRLVELEFLQRREDGKFVVPPPRSGSQERRAPLTEIESESIAFLNACFNEGIFKVQEK
;
A
#
# COMPACT_ATOMS: atom_id res chain seq x y z
N MET A 1 -22.39 5.01 39.81
CA MET A 1 -22.06 4.50 38.46
C MET A 1 -20.60 4.05 38.48
N SER A 2 -20.36 2.76 38.24
CA SER A 2 -19.06 2.10 38.45
C SER A 2 -18.02 2.48 37.37
N LYS A 3 -16.75 2.63 37.75
CA LYS A 3 -15.59 2.92 36.86
C LYS A 3 -15.60 2.09 35.56
N ILE A 4 -16.05 0.84 35.64
CA ILE A 4 -16.14 -0.11 34.53
C ILE A 4 -17.01 0.42 33.38
N HIS A 5 -18.09 1.17 33.67
CA HIS A 5 -18.95 1.74 32.62
C HIS A 5 -18.31 2.96 31.92
N ALA A 6 -17.51 3.74 32.65
CA ALA A 6 -16.82 4.90 32.08
C ALA A 6 -15.67 4.48 31.16
N GLU A 7 -14.89 3.48 31.57
CA GLU A 7 -13.80 2.91 30.75
C GLU A 7 -14.34 2.26 29.47
N ARG A 8 -15.44 1.49 29.57
CA ARG A 8 -16.08 0.87 28.40
C ARG A 8 -16.62 1.89 27.38
N ASN A 9 -17.19 3.00 27.85
CA ASN A 9 -17.64 4.09 26.96
C ASN A 9 -16.45 4.77 26.26
N GLN A 10 -15.35 5.00 26.99
CA GLN A 10 -14.15 5.61 26.43
C GLN A 10 -13.52 4.74 25.33
N ASP A 11 -13.47 3.42 25.51
CA ASP A 11 -12.92 2.50 24.50
C ASP A 11 -13.83 2.37 23.28
N GLN A 12 -15.15 2.43 23.48
CA GLN A 12 -16.11 2.45 22.38
C GLN A 12 -16.00 3.75 21.55
N ASP A 13 -15.76 4.89 22.20
CA ASP A 13 -15.55 6.16 21.50
C ASP A 13 -14.22 6.18 20.74
N ARG A 14 -13.14 5.64 21.31
CA ARG A 14 -11.87 5.45 20.57
C ARG A 14 -12.03 4.55 19.35
N SER A 15 -12.79 3.47 19.47
CA SER A 15 -13.05 2.56 18.35
C SER A 15 -13.80 3.25 17.21
N ARG A 16 -14.78 4.10 17.54
CA ARG A 16 -15.51 4.90 16.54
C ARG A 16 -14.61 5.91 15.85
N LEU A 17 -13.77 6.61 16.61
CA LEU A 17 -12.79 7.55 16.06
C LEU A 17 -11.80 6.85 15.14
N PHE A 18 -11.30 5.68 15.53
CA PHE A 18 -10.44 4.85 14.69
C PHE A 18 -11.13 4.45 13.39
N VAL A 19 -12.37 3.93 13.46
CA VAL A 19 -13.15 3.54 12.26
C VAL A 19 -13.36 4.74 11.33
N ALA A 20 -13.70 5.91 11.87
CA ALA A 20 -13.85 7.11 11.06
C ALA A 20 -12.51 7.54 10.42
N ALA A 21 -11.41 7.49 11.17
CA ALA A 21 -10.08 7.85 10.69
C ALA A 21 -9.61 6.91 9.58
N ILE A 22 -9.72 5.59 9.78
CA ILE A 22 -9.27 4.60 8.79
C ILE A 22 -10.12 4.63 7.52
N LEU A 23 -11.44 4.87 7.63
CA LEU A 23 -12.29 5.04 6.45
C LEU A 23 -11.93 6.28 5.64
N ARG A 24 -11.66 7.41 6.31
CA ARG A 24 -11.21 8.64 5.62
C ARG A 24 -9.86 8.44 4.94
N TYR A 25 -8.92 7.80 5.62
CA TYR A 25 -7.62 7.43 5.05
C TYR A 25 -7.80 6.53 3.82
N PHE A 26 -8.57 5.45 3.95
CA PHE A 26 -8.82 4.51 2.86
C PHE A 26 -9.43 5.20 1.63
N LEU A 27 -10.41 6.08 1.81
CA LEU A 27 -11.01 6.83 0.70
C LEU A 27 -10.02 7.77 0.00
N ARG A 28 -9.04 8.33 0.71
CA ARG A 28 -7.97 9.14 0.09
C ARG A 28 -7.03 8.28 -0.73
N ILE A 29 -6.59 7.14 -0.19
CA ILE A 29 -5.75 6.19 -0.92
C ILE A 29 -6.46 5.70 -2.18
N CYS A 30 -7.75 5.34 -2.09
CA CYS A 30 -8.52 4.94 -3.26
C CYS A 30 -8.59 6.04 -4.33
N ARG A 31 -8.67 7.32 -3.94
CA ARG A 31 -8.67 8.43 -4.90
C ARG A 31 -7.33 8.52 -5.63
N ILE A 32 -6.21 8.48 -4.91
CA ILE A 32 -4.86 8.52 -5.48
C ILE A 32 -4.68 7.34 -6.46
N GLU A 33 -5.10 6.14 -6.07
CA GLU A 33 -5.03 4.96 -6.93
C GLU A 33 -5.93 5.06 -8.16
N GLN A 34 -7.15 5.56 -8.01
CA GLN A 34 -8.03 5.78 -9.16
C GLN A 34 -7.43 6.75 -10.17
N GLU A 35 -6.79 7.82 -9.70
CA GLU A 35 -6.11 8.78 -10.56
C GLU A 35 -4.88 8.14 -11.24
N ALA A 36 -4.05 7.43 -10.47
CA ALA A 36 -2.82 6.79 -10.95
C ALA A 36 -3.07 5.67 -11.97
N PHE A 37 -4.15 4.91 -11.79
CA PHE A 37 -4.49 3.75 -12.62
C PHE A 37 -5.68 4.00 -13.54
N HIS A 38 -6.06 5.26 -13.75
CA HIS A 38 -7.17 5.67 -14.63
C HIS A 38 -8.49 4.91 -14.35
N GLY A 39 -8.77 4.67 -13.07
CA GLY A 39 -9.96 3.95 -12.59
C GLY A 39 -9.84 2.42 -12.63
N ASP A 40 -8.74 1.85 -13.14
CA ASP A 40 -8.53 0.40 -13.15
C ASP A 40 -8.03 -0.11 -11.78
N ILE A 41 -8.98 -0.40 -10.89
CA ILE A 41 -8.68 -0.90 -9.53
C ILE A 41 -7.98 -2.26 -9.54
N GLU A 42 -8.26 -3.15 -10.50
CA GLU A 42 -7.55 -4.42 -10.59
C GLU A 42 -6.06 -4.21 -10.88
N MET A 43 -5.73 -3.16 -11.65
CA MET A 43 -4.34 -2.76 -11.90
C MET A 43 -3.67 -2.23 -10.62
N ALA A 44 -4.38 -1.43 -9.83
CA ALA A 44 -3.93 -0.95 -8.52
C ALA A 44 -3.63 -2.12 -7.56
N ILE A 45 -4.56 -3.08 -7.47
CA ILE A 45 -4.41 -4.28 -6.63
C ILE A 45 -3.17 -5.09 -7.04
N ILE A 46 -2.97 -5.31 -8.35
CA ILE A 46 -1.79 -6.02 -8.85
C ILE A 46 -0.51 -5.26 -8.50
N ALA A 47 -0.47 -3.95 -8.72
CA ALA A 47 0.71 -3.13 -8.43
C ALA A 47 1.08 -3.20 -6.94
N GLN A 48 0.09 -3.03 -6.05
CA GLN A 48 0.29 -3.15 -4.60
C GLN A 48 0.75 -4.54 -4.18
N THR A 49 0.21 -5.61 -4.77
CA THR A 49 0.63 -6.98 -4.48
C THR A 49 2.13 -7.17 -4.76
N VAL A 50 2.60 -6.62 -5.90
CA VAL A 50 4.02 -6.64 -6.22
C VAL A 50 4.80 -5.79 -5.22
N MET A 51 4.34 -4.58 -4.91
CA MET A 51 5.02 -3.68 -3.96
C MET A 51 5.17 -4.31 -2.59
N LEU A 52 4.11 -4.90 -2.02
CA LEU A 52 4.14 -5.58 -0.73
C LEU A 52 5.14 -6.74 -0.72
N ALA A 53 5.19 -7.54 -1.79
CA ALA A 53 6.18 -8.62 -1.91
C ALA A 53 7.63 -8.10 -2.03
N ASN A 54 7.80 -6.83 -2.39
CA ASN A 54 9.10 -6.16 -2.46
C ASN A 54 9.50 -5.47 -1.13
N ILE A 55 8.62 -5.45 -0.12
CA ILE A 55 8.93 -4.97 1.24
C ILE A 55 9.62 -6.11 2.03
N GLU A 56 10.94 -6.24 1.86
CA GLU A 56 11.84 -7.02 2.73
C GLU A 56 12.97 -6.10 3.25
N PRO A 57 13.62 -6.38 4.42
CA PRO A 57 14.04 -5.37 5.37
C PRO A 57 15.13 -4.41 4.85
N PRO A 58 15.16 -3.15 5.37
CA PRO A 58 16.02 -2.07 4.91
C PRO A 58 17.46 -2.27 5.40
N THR A 59 18.12 -3.35 5.00
CA THR A 59 19.58 -3.39 5.03
C THR A 59 20.09 -2.79 3.74
N ALA A 60 20.67 -1.60 3.88
CA ALA A 60 21.19 -0.73 2.84
C ALA A 60 21.80 -1.47 1.64
N GLY A 61 21.30 -1.12 0.45
CA GLY A 61 21.97 -1.36 -0.82
C GLY A 61 21.74 -2.76 -1.42
N ALA A 62 20.66 -2.94 -2.17
CA ALA A 62 20.70 -3.50 -3.52
C ALA A 62 19.27 -3.77 -4.02
N VAL A 63 18.94 -3.12 -5.13
CA VAL A 63 17.84 -3.46 -6.05
C VAL A 63 17.87 -4.96 -6.45
N ALA A 64 19.03 -5.62 -6.30
CA ALA A 64 19.22 -7.04 -6.53
C ALA A 64 18.55 -7.99 -5.51
N ARG A 65 18.07 -7.48 -4.35
CA ARG A 65 17.43 -8.31 -3.31
C ARG A 65 15.92 -8.21 -3.22
N GLN A 66 15.26 -7.52 -4.15
CA GLN A 66 13.81 -7.58 -4.26
C GLN A 66 13.36 -9.01 -4.57
N CYS A 67 12.49 -9.56 -3.72
CA CYS A 67 11.84 -10.84 -3.97
C CYS A 67 10.78 -10.65 -5.06
N GLY A 68 11.23 -10.75 -6.33
CA GLY A 68 10.33 -10.61 -7.46
C GLY A 68 9.25 -11.67 -7.46
N VAL A 69 8.06 -11.30 -7.91
CA VAL A 69 6.87 -12.15 -7.94
C VAL A 69 6.50 -12.53 -9.37
N THR A 70 6.01 -13.76 -9.54
CA THR A 70 5.52 -14.28 -10.81
C THR A 70 4.05 -13.95 -11.01
N THR A 71 3.58 -14.00 -12.26
CA THR A 71 2.15 -13.83 -12.60
C THR A 71 1.25 -14.82 -11.85
N MET A 72 1.73 -16.04 -11.57
CA MET A 72 0.96 -17.07 -10.88
C MET A 72 0.78 -16.74 -9.40
N GLU A 73 1.85 -16.32 -8.72
CA GLU A 73 1.79 -15.90 -7.30
C GLU A 73 0.84 -14.71 -7.13
N ILE A 74 0.87 -13.75 -8.06
CA ILE A 74 -0.03 -12.59 -8.03
C ILE A 74 -1.49 -13.02 -8.26
N ALA A 75 -1.74 -13.91 -9.22
CA ALA A 75 -3.09 -14.42 -9.45
C ALA A 75 -3.65 -15.16 -8.22
N GLN A 76 -2.81 -15.93 -7.53
CA GLN A 76 -3.18 -16.59 -6.29
C GLN A 76 -3.46 -15.60 -5.15
N ALA A 77 -2.61 -14.59 -4.97
CA ALA A 77 -2.76 -13.60 -3.91
C ALA A 77 -3.98 -12.67 -4.11
N THR A 78 -4.30 -12.35 -5.36
CA THR A 78 -5.38 -11.40 -5.71
C THR A 78 -6.72 -12.08 -6.01
N GLY A 79 -6.72 -13.37 -6.33
CA GLY A 79 -7.90 -14.09 -6.82
C GLY A 79 -8.31 -13.73 -8.26
N LEU A 80 -7.54 -12.89 -8.95
CA LEU A 80 -7.82 -12.49 -10.34
C LEU A 80 -7.42 -13.59 -11.33
N PRO A 81 -8.12 -13.73 -12.48
CA PRO A 81 -7.73 -14.67 -13.52
C PRO A 81 -6.31 -14.43 -14.01
N ARG A 82 -5.52 -15.49 -14.20
CA ARG A 82 -4.10 -15.40 -14.60
C ARG A 82 -3.89 -14.55 -15.86
N GLU A 83 -4.77 -14.66 -16.85
CA GLU A 83 -4.70 -13.88 -18.08
C GLU A 83 -4.99 -12.39 -17.85
N THR A 84 -5.93 -12.06 -16.94
CA THR A 84 -6.18 -10.69 -16.49
C THR A 84 -4.94 -10.10 -15.83
N VAL A 85 -4.31 -10.87 -14.93
CA VAL A 85 -3.07 -10.46 -14.25
C VAL A 85 -1.95 -10.24 -15.26
N ARG A 86 -1.74 -11.18 -16.20
CA ARG A 86 -0.71 -11.08 -17.24
C ARG A 86 -0.86 -9.80 -18.07
N ARG A 87 -2.07 -9.52 -18.57
CA ARG A 87 -2.35 -8.32 -19.39
C ARG A 87 -2.08 -7.03 -18.62
N LYS A 88 -2.52 -6.94 -17.36
CA LYS A 88 -2.32 -5.74 -16.53
C LYS A 88 -0.87 -5.58 -16.09
N LEU A 89 -0.14 -6.66 -15.83
CA LEU A 89 1.29 -6.60 -15.54
C LEU A 89 2.09 -6.02 -16.72
N LEU A 90 1.78 -6.42 -17.95
CA LEU A 90 2.43 -5.83 -19.12
C LEU A 90 2.13 -4.33 -19.21
N ARG A 91 0.89 -3.92 -18.95
CA ARG A 91 0.52 -2.51 -18.91
C ARG A 91 1.26 -1.74 -17.82
N LEU A 92 1.39 -2.32 -16.62
CA LEU A 92 2.16 -1.73 -15.52
C LEU A 92 3.65 -1.57 -15.86
N VAL A 93 4.21 -2.49 -16.65
CA VAL A 93 5.59 -2.37 -17.15
C VAL A 93 5.71 -1.26 -18.21
N GLU A 94 4.76 -1.15 -19.14
CA GLU A 94 4.72 -0.04 -20.11
C GLU A 94 4.61 1.32 -19.43
N LEU A 95 3.83 1.40 -18.35
CA LEU A 95 3.66 2.60 -17.54
C LEU A 95 4.84 2.86 -16.60
N GLU A 96 5.84 1.97 -16.55
CA GLU A 96 7.02 2.02 -15.68
C GLU A 96 6.70 1.97 -14.16
N PHE A 97 5.51 1.52 -13.79
CA PHE A 97 5.19 1.20 -12.39
C PHE A 97 5.94 -0.06 -11.92
N LEU A 98 6.17 -1.00 -12.84
CA LEU A 98 6.86 -2.26 -12.59
C LEU A 98 7.96 -2.52 -13.61
N GLN A 99 8.91 -3.38 -13.25
CA GLN A 99 9.93 -3.90 -14.15
C GLN A 99 9.84 -5.42 -14.20
N ARG A 100 9.90 -5.99 -15.40
CA ARG A 100 10.07 -7.43 -15.60
C ARG A 100 11.57 -7.77 -15.64
N ARG A 101 11.99 -8.73 -14.82
CA ARG A 101 13.35 -9.28 -14.77
C ARG A 101 13.52 -10.39 -15.80
N GLU A 102 14.78 -10.74 -16.08
CA GLU A 102 15.15 -11.83 -17.00
C GLU A 102 14.61 -13.20 -16.54
N ASP A 103 14.52 -13.42 -15.23
CA ASP A 103 13.92 -14.62 -14.62
C ASP A 103 12.39 -14.67 -14.74
N GLY A 104 11.78 -13.68 -15.40
CA GLY A 104 10.33 -13.58 -15.62
C GLY A 104 9.55 -13.02 -14.44
N LYS A 105 10.21 -12.64 -13.33
CA LYS A 105 9.58 -12.04 -12.16
C LYS A 105 9.37 -10.53 -12.34
N PHE A 106 8.41 -9.99 -11.60
CA PHE A 106 8.07 -8.58 -11.58
C PHE A 106 8.52 -7.94 -10.26
N VAL A 107 9.12 -6.75 -10.37
CA VAL A 107 9.66 -5.98 -9.25
C VAL A 107 9.33 -4.50 -9.40
N VAL A 108 9.45 -3.75 -8.30
CA VAL A 108 9.36 -2.27 -8.35
C VAL A 108 10.69 -1.72 -8.88
N PRO A 109 10.71 -0.95 -9.98
CA PRO A 109 11.96 -0.45 -10.58
C PRO A 109 12.72 0.43 -9.59
N PRO A 110 14.06 0.48 -9.63
CA PRO A 110 14.84 1.35 -8.76
C PRO A 110 14.58 2.83 -9.00
N PRO A 111 14.80 3.70 -7.98
CA PRO A 111 14.81 5.13 -8.20
C PRO A 111 15.99 5.49 -9.11
N ARG A 112 15.73 5.73 -10.40
CA ARG A 112 16.70 6.36 -11.31
C ARG A 112 16.19 7.77 -11.64
N SER A 113 17.13 8.73 -11.67
CA SER A 113 16.90 10.15 -11.91
C SER A 113 16.03 10.37 -13.16
N GLY A 114 14.76 10.73 -12.96
CA GLY A 114 13.81 11.04 -14.04
C GLY A 114 12.38 10.56 -13.79
N SER A 115 12.17 9.51 -12.98
CA SER A 115 10.84 8.91 -12.76
C SER A 115 10.08 9.45 -11.53
N GLN A 116 10.39 10.68 -11.11
CA GLN A 116 9.80 11.28 -9.90
C GLN A 116 8.28 11.48 -10.03
N GLU A 117 7.78 11.84 -11.22
CA GLU A 117 6.34 11.99 -11.49
C GLU A 117 5.58 10.67 -11.45
N ARG A 118 6.18 9.57 -11.93
CA ARG A 118 5.49 8.26 -12.01
C ARG A 118 5.43 7.53 -10.67
N ARG A 119 6.36 7.85 -9.75
CA ARG A 119 6.31 7.41 -8.35
C ARG A 119 5.52 8.36 -7.45
N ALA A 120 5.06 9.50 -7.94
CA ALA A 120 4.29 10.46 -7.14
C ALA A 120 3.12 9.80 -6.39
N PRO A 121 2.33 8.89 -7.00
CA PRO A 121 1.26 8.22 -6.27
C PRO A 121 1.76 7.39 -5.08
N LEU A 122 2.93 6.76 -5.20
CA LEU A 122 3.49 5.94 -4.11
C LEU A 122 4.00 6.80 -2.96
N THR A 123 4.72 7.87 -3.29
CA THR A 123 5.17 8.85 -2.30
C THR A 123 3.98 9.52 -1.62
N GLU A 124 2.89 9.76 -2.36
CA GLU A 124 1.66 10.35 -1.83
C GLU A 124 0.92 9.37 -0.91
N ILE A 125 0.81 8.09 -1.27
CA ILE A 125 0.27 7.04 -0.41
C ILE A 125 1.09 6.92 0.89
N GLU A 126 2.42 6.95 0.80
CA GLU A 126 3.30 6.95 1.98
C GLU A 126 3.05 8.17 2.86
N SER A 127 2.93 9.36 2.25
CA SER A 127 2.70 10.62 2.97
C SER A 127 1.34 10.62 3.68
N GLU A 128 0.28 10.16 3.01
CA GLU A 128 -1.06 10.00 3.60
C GLU A 128 -1.07 8.95 4.72
N SER A 129 -0.27 7.89 4.60
CA SER A 129 -0.13 6.86 5.64
C SER A 129 0.52 7.43 6.90
N ILE A 130 1.58 8.23 6.75
CA ILE A 130 2.23 8.93 7.86
C ILE A 130 1.25 9.94 8.49
N ALA A 131 0.53 10.72 7.67
CA ALA A 131 -0.46 11.68 8.14
C ALA A 131 -1.58 11.01 8.95
N PHE A 132 -2.08 9.87 8.48
CA PHE A 132 -3.08 9.05 9.19
C PHE A 132 -2.57 8.57 10.55
N LEU A 133 -1.35 8.00 10.60
CA LEU A 133 -0.77 7.54 11.86
C LEU A 133 -0.59 8.69 12.85
N ASN A 134 -0.06 9.82 12.39
CA ASN A 134 0.11 11.01 13.22
C ASN A 134 -1.22 11.55 13.75
N ALA A 135 -2.28 11.57 12.92
CA ALA A 135 -3.61 11.95 13.36
C ALA A 135 -4.12 10.99 14.45
N CYS A 136 -3.92 9.68 14.30
CA CYS A 136 -4.32 8.70 15.30
C CYS A 136 -3.58 8.86 16.63
N PHE A 137 -2.29 9.21 16.61
CA PHE A 137 -1.54 9.52 17.83
C PHE A 137 -2.02 10.83 18.48
N ASN A 138 -2.21 11.89 17.69
CA ASN A 138 -2.64 13.20 18.19
C ASN A 138 -4.05 13.20 18.77
N GLU A 139 -4.96 12.39 18.20
CA GLU A 139 -6.32 12.22 18.71
C GLU A 139 -6.40 11.22 19.90
N GLY A 140 -5.27 10.63 20.32
CA GLY A 140 -5.21 9.67 21.42
C GLY A 140 -5.91 8.34 21.11
N ILE A 141 -6.09 8.03 19.81
CA ILE A 141 -6.58 6.75 19.32
C ILE A 141 -5.50 5.68 19.56
N PHE A 142 -4.26 6.00 19.21
CA PHE A 142 -3.09 5.16 19.50
C PHE A 142 -2.31 5.70 20.69
N LYS A 143 -1.70 4.78 21.43
CA LYS A 143 -0.81 5.08 22.55
C LYS A 143 0.50 4.32 22.37
N VAL A 144 1.61 5.00 22.63
CA VAL A 144 2.91 4.34 22.73
C VAL A 144 2.95 3.58 24.04
N GLN A 145 3.25 2.28 24.00
CA GLN A 145 3.62 1.56 25.21
C GLN A 145 5.11 1.71 25.44
N GLU A 146 5.50 2.39 26.52
CA GLU A 146 6.86 2.35 27.01
C GLU A 146 7.14 0.96 27.59
N LYS A 147 8.23 0.33 27.16
CA LYS A 147 8.70 -0.97 27.67
C LYS A 147 9.52 -0.79 28.94
#